data_AF-A0A947GSC8-F1
#
_entry.id   AF-A0A947GSC8-F1
#
_cell.length_a   1.000
_cell.length_b   1.000
_cell.length_c   1.000
_cell.angle_alpha   90.00
_cell.angle_beta   90.00
_cell.angle_gamma   90.00
#
_symmetry.space_group_name_H-M   'P 1'
#
loop_
_entity.id
_entity.type
_entity.pdbx_description
1 polymer ?
#
loop_
_entity_poly.entity_id
_entity_poly.type
_entity_poly.pdbx_seq_one_letter_code
_entity_poly.pdbx_strand_id
1 'polypeptide(L)'
;MIWTTPRIGLFAGPQGVRSYDLRTRRPLASATELSTVLEPLRGSKARLEVVLSDAHCRYLVMTRPGGIRSREELSAAVRNRFHAAFGDTQAWQLSYAASPFNELDFVAGVDETRLRDLEEQARAAQLALVSVRPHWVAWARHFRRQTRRGAHWIVVPDTEWLSLGYIVNGRCQQARALRLGAHTASLTDLLARERAFVEDADPGAAVWLAGGHMQAPTSQLGAAVTQTSPEALWGIAEARA
;
A
#
# COMPACT_ATOMS: atom_id res chain seq x y z
N MET A 1 -9.05 -1.46 35.02
CA MET A 1 -7.89 -1.92 34.21
C MET A 1 -8.43 -2.23 32.82
N ILE A 2 -8.25 -1.31 31.85
CA ILE A 2 -8.80 -1.48 30.50
C ILE A 2 -7.83 -2.41 29.75
N TRP A 3 -8.22 -3.68 29.57
CA TRP A 3 -7.47 -4.62 28.75
C TRP A 3 -7.70 -4.25 27.29
N THR A 4 -6.78 -3.47 26.71
CA THR A 4 -6.75 -3.22 25.28
C THR A 4 -6.39 -4.52 24.57
N THR A 5 -7.28 -5.01 23.70
CA THR A 5 -7.04 -6.21 22.90
C THR A 5 -5.71 -6.06 22.14
N PRO A 6 -4.79 -7.06 22.20
CA PRO A 6 -3.51 -6.96 21.53
C PRO A 6 -3.69 -6.80 20.01
N ARG A 7 -2.86 -5.98 19.39
CA ARG A 7 -2.86 -5.72 17.95
C ARG A 7 -1.56 -6.25 17.36
N ILE A 8 -1.69 -7.12 16.35
CA ILE A 8 -0.57 -7.74 15.66
C ILE A 8 -0.53 -7.23 14.23
N GLY A 9 0.63 -6.76 13.81
CA GLY A 9 0.93 -6.38 12.43
C GLY A 9 1.49 -7.58 11.68
N LEU A 10 1.05 -7.80 10.46
CA LEU A 10 1.65 -8.76 9.54
C LEU A 10 2.08 -8.07 8.27
N PHE A 11 3.33 -8.24 7.88
CA PHE A 11 3.74 -7.99 6.50
C PHE A 11 3.71 -9.31 5.74
N ALA A 12 2.92 -9.40 4.67
CA ALA A 12 2.84 -10.58 3.81
C ALA A 12 3.38 -10.23 2.42
N GLY A 13 4.55 -10.79 2.06
CA GLY A 13 5.19 -10.54 0.77
C GLY A 13 5.70 -11.81 0.08
N PRO A 14 6.34 -11.67 -1.09
CA PRO A 14 6.81 -12.81 -1.89
C PRO A 14 7.83 -13.70 -1.17
N GLN A 15 8.61 -13.13 -0.25
CA GLN A 15 9.61 -13.86 0.53
C GLN A 15 9.07 -14.49 1.82
N GLY A 16 7.76 -14.38 2.05
CA GLY A 16 7.11 -14.90 3.25
C GLY A 16 6.43 -13.82 4.09
N VAL A 17 6.20 -14.17 5.35
CA VAL A 17 5.41 -13.39 6.29
C VAL A 17 6.23 -13.03 7.52
N ARG A 18 6.07 -11.78 7.96
CA ARG A 18 6.67 -11.26 9.21
C ARG A 18 5.58 -10.70 10.10
N SER A 19 5.60 -11.05 11.39
CA SER A 19 4.71 -10.49 12.40
C SER A 19 5.41 -9.51 13.32
N TYR A 20 4.64 -8.55 13.80
CA TYR A 20 5.09 -7.46 14.67
C TYR A 20 4.06 -7.23 15.78
N ASP A 21 4.52 -7.00 17.01
CA ASP A 21 3.67 -6.44 18.06
C ASP A 21 3.50 -4.95 17.78
N LEU A 22 2.28 -4.50 17.49
CA LEU A 22 2.03 -3.09 17.13
C LEU A 22 2.20 -2.13 18.30
N ARG A 23 2.19 -2.62 19.54
CA ARG A 23 2.43 -1.80 20.73
C ARG A 23 3.92 -1.54 20.92
N THR A 24 4.74 -2.59 20.84
CA THR A 24 6.19 -2.48 21.07
C THR A 24 6.99 -2.25 19.79
N ARG A 25 6.36 -2.41 18.62
CA ARG A 25 6.94 -2.32 17.28
C ARG A 25 8.09 -3.31 17.05
N ARG A 26 8.10 -4.41 17.81
CA ARG A 26 9.13 -5.43 17.71
C ARG A 26 8.67 -6.56 16.80
N PRO A 27 9.58 -7.13 15.98
CA PRO A 27 9.28 -8.35 15.25
C PRO A 27 8.99 -9.48 16.27
N LEU A 28 7.98 -10.29 15.97
CA LEU A 28 7.58 -11.44 16.77
C LEU A 28 8.06 -12.75 16.13
N ALA A 29 7.80 -12.91 14.83
CA ALA A 29 8.19 -14.10 14.07
C ALA A 29 8.33 -13.77 12.57
N SER A 30 9.10 -14.59 11.86
CA SER A 30 9.23 -14.59 10.40
C SER A 30 9.22 -16.02 9.90
N ALA A 31 8.44 -16.31 8.85
CA ALA A 31 8.43 -17.61 8.19
C ALA A 31 7.99 -17.46 6.73
N THR A 32 8.24 -18.47 5.90
CA THR A 32 7.74 -18.50 4.52
C THR A 32 6.22 -18.63 4.49
N GLU A 33 5.68 -19.48 5.37
CA GLU A 33 4.25 -19.77 5.47
C GLU A 33 3.56 -18.89 6.52
N LEU A 34 2.37 -18.38 6.17
CA LEU A 34 1.56 -17.57 7.08
C LEU A 34 1.11 -18.37 8.30
N SER A 35 0.69 -19.62 8.12
CA SER A 35 0.25 -20.52 9.19
C SER A 35 1.30 -20.66 10.30
N THR A 36 2.59 -20.77 9.93
CA THR A 36 3.71 -20.85 10.88
C THR A 36 3.84 -19.58 11.72
N VAL A 37 3.57 -18.40 11.15
CA VAL A 37 3.58 -17.13 11.89
C VAL A 37 2.35 -16.98 12.78
N LEU A 38 1.21 -17.54 12.37
CA LEU A 38 -0.05 -17.44 13.11
C LEU A 38 -0.16 -18.46 14.25
N GLU A 39 0.49 -19.61 14.17
CA GLU A 39 0.36 -20.70 15.14
C GLU A 39 0.64 -20.24 16.60
N PRO A 40 1.72 -19.47 16.89
CA PRO A 40 1.95 -18.97 18.25
C PRO A 40 0.88 -17.98 18.75
N LEU A 41 0.08 -17.43 17.85
CA LEU A 41 -0.98 -16.46 18.14
C LEU A 41 -2.37 -17.10 18.22
N ARG A 42 -2.49 -18.41 17.97
CA ARG A 42 -3.77 -19.12 17.90
C ARG A 42 -4.58 -18.89 19.17
N GLY A 43 -5.84 -18.45 19.01
CA GLY A 43 -6.76 -18.20 20.12
C GLY A 43 -6.48 -16.95 20.97
N SER A 44 -5.47 -16.14 20.64
CA SER A 44 -5.02 -14.98 21.46
C SER A 44 -5.99 -13.79 21.54
N LYS A 45 -7.20 -13.89 20.99
CA LYS A 45 -8.17 -12.78 20.78
C LYS A 45 -7.55 -11.54 20.09
N ALA A 46 -6.35 -11.64 19.53
CA ALA A 46 -5.65 -10.51 18.95
C ALA A 46 -6.33 -10.01 17.67
N ARG A 47 -6.21 -8.71 17.43
CA ARG A 47 -6.65 -8.06 16.21
C ARG A 47 -5.50 -8.03 15.21
N LEU A 48 -5.71 -8.59 14.04
CA LEU A 48 -4.70 -8.77 13.00
C LEU A 48 -4.82 -7.67 11.94
N GLU A 49 -3.74 -6.92 11.75
CA GLU A 49 -3.61 -5.91 10.69
C GLU A 49 -2.55 -6.36 9.70
N VAL A 50 -2.96 -6.62 8.47
CA VAL A 50 -2.08 -7.06 7.40
C VAL A 50 -1.70 -5.89 6.50
N VAL A 51 -0.42 -5.76 6.24
CA VAL A 51 0.16 -5.02 5.12
C VAL A 51 0.59 -6.04 4.08
N LEU A 52 -0.02 -5.97 2.91
CA LEU A 52 0.23 -6.88 1.80
C LEU A 52 1.25 -6.24 0.84
N SER A 53 2.23 -7.01 0.40
CA SER A 53 3.15 -6.59 -0.66
C SER A 53 2.39 -6.18 -1.91
N ASP A 54 2.89 -5.14 -2.57
CA ASP A 54 2.27 -4.61 -3.77
C ASP A 54 2.43 -5.51 -4.99
N ALA A 55 3.21 -6.60 -4.88
CA ALA A 55 3.23 -7.68 -5.86
C ALA A 55 1.81 -8.23 -6.15
N HIS A 56 0.95 -8.24 -5.13
CA HIS A 56 -0.44 -8.71 -5.18
C HIS A 56 -1.46 -7.59 -5.38
N CYS A 57 -0.99 -6.36 -5.65
CA CYS A 57 -1.84 -5.18 -5.74
C CYS A 57 -1.72 -4.51 -7.12
N ARG A 58 -2.78 -3.81 -7.53
CA ARG A 58 -2.77 -2.91 -8.68
C ARG A 58 -3.45 -1.61 -8.32
N TYR A 59 -2.93 -0.53 -8.86
CA TYR A 59 -3.37 0.82 -8.55
C TYR A 59 -3.84 1.55 -9.78
N LEU A 60 -5.02 2.17 -9.67
CA LEU A 60 -5.59 3.02 -10.68
C LEU A 60 -6.01 4.34 -10.02
N VAL A 61 -5.60 5.45 -10.61
CA VAL A 61 -6.23 6.74 -10.37
C VAL A 61 -7.13 7.00 -11.56
N MET A 62 -8.40 7.31 -11.31
CA MET A 62 -9.35 7.61 -12.37
C MET A 62 -10.14 8.88 -12.05
N THR A 63 -10.40 9.67 -13.08
CA THR A 63 -11.39 10.73 -13.02
C THR A 63 -12.78 10.12 -12.93
N ARG A 64 -13.59 10.60 -11.99
CA ARG A 64 -14.98 10.17 -11.85
C ARG A 64 -15.76 10.53 -13.11
N PRO A 65 -16.42 9.57 -13.77
CA PRO A 65 -17.31 9.88 -14.88
C PRO A 65 -18.45 10.81 -14.44
N GLY A 66 -18.78 11.79 -15.28
CA GLY A 66 -19.93 12.64 -15.06
C GLY A 66 -21.23 11.84 -15.02
N GLY A 67 -22.19 12.29 -14.22
CA GLY A 67 -23.54 11.69 -14.18
C GLY A 67 -23.69 10.45 -13.30
N ILE A 68 -22.65 10.03 -12.55
CA ILE A 68 -22.78 8.99 -11.53
C ILE A 68 -23.60 9.50 -10.34
N ARG A 69 -24.70 8.82 -10.05
CA ARG A 69 -25.70 9.18 -9.02
C ARG A 69 -25.80 8.17 -7.89
N SER A 70 -25.24 6.97 -8.07
CA SER A 70 -25.25 5.92 -7.04
C SER A 70 -23.87 5.31 -6.79
N ARG A 71 -23.74 4.61 -5.65
CA ARG A 71 -22.53 3.87 -5.30
C ARG A 71 -22.34 2.67 -6.23
N GLU A 72 -23.45 2.07 -6.66
CA GLU A 72 -23.49 0.93 -7.56
C GLU A 72 -22.96 1.32 -8.95
N GLU A 73 -23.40 2.47 -9.47
CA GLU A 73 -22.89 3.06 -10.71
C GLU A 73 -21.40 3.38 -10.60
N LEU A 74 -20.95 3.97 -9.48
CA LEU A 74 -19.53 4.19 -9.23
C LEU A 74 -18.75 2.88 -9.21
N SER A 75 -19.28 1.86 -8.54
CA SER A 75 -18.63 0.54 -8.47
C SER A 75 -18.51 -0.11 -9.85
N ALA A 76 -19.54 -0.01 -10.69
CA ALA A 76 -19.51 -0.54 -12.05
C ALA A 76 -18.50 0.24 -12.91
N ALA A 77 -18.48 1.56 -12.81
CA ALA A 77 -17.51 2.41 -13.51
C ALA A 77 -16.07 2.09 -13.11
N VAL A 78 -15.80 1.94 -11.82
CA VAL A 78 -14.49 1.56 -11.28
C VAL A 78 -14.06 0.20 -11.80
N ARG A 79 -14.94 -0.82 -11.76
CA ARG A 79 -14.63 -2.16 -12.30
C ARG A 79 -14.32 -2.11 -13.80
N ASN A 80 -15.14 -1.41 -14.58
CA ASN A 80 -14.94 -1.31 -16.03
C ASN A 80 -13.60 -0.63 -16.36
N ARG A 81 -13.26 0.47 -15.66
CA ARG A 81 -11.98 1.16 -15.85
C ARG A 81 -10.79 0.30 -15.41
N PHE A 82 -10.94 -0.42 -14.30
CA PHE A 82 -9.90 -1.30 -13.79
C PHE A 82 -9.65 -2.49 -14.73
N HIS A 83 -10.71 -3.10 -15.25
CA HIS A 83 -10.64 -4.14 -16.27
C HIS A 83 -9.99 -3.63 -17.56
N ALA A 84 -10.37 -2.44 -18.04
CA ALA A 84 -9.74 -1.85 -19.22
C ALA A 84 -8.23 -1.60 -19.03
N ALA A 85 -7.79 -1.30 -17.81
CA ALA A 85 -6.38 -1.02 -17.51
C ALA A 85 -5.54 -2.30 -17.29
N PHE A 86 -6.12 -3.36 -16.73
CA PHE A 86 -5.36 -4.54 -16.27
C PHE A 86 -5.81 -5.86 -16.88
N GLY A 87 -6.84 -5.87 -17.74
CA GLY A 87 -7.39 -7.07 -18.36
C GLY A 87 -8.32 -7.84 -17.43
N ASP A 88 -8.24 -9.17 -17.46
CA ASP A 88 -9.09 -10.04 -16.64
C ASP A 88 -8.86 -9.75 -15.15
N THR A 89 -9.89 -9.16 -14.56
CA THR A 89 -9.89 -8.64 -13.20
C THR A 89 -11.08 -9.16 -12.40
N GLN A 90 -11.75 -10.22 -12.89
CA GLN A 90 -12.90 -10.79 -12.19
C GLN A 90 -12.54 -11.30 -10.78
N ALA A 91 -11.30 -11.74 -10.59
CA ALA A 91 -10.76 -12.20 -9.31
C ALA A 91 -10.06 -11.08 -8.49
N TRP A 92 -10.44 -9.81 -8.66
CA TRP A 92 -9.85 -8.70 -7.90
C TRP A 92 -10.87 -8.02 -6.99
N GLN A 93 -10.52 -7.93 -5.70
CA GLN A 93 -11.26 -7.13 -4.74
C GLN A 93 -10.82 -5.66 -4.86
N LEU A 94 -11.75 -4.78 -5.25
CA LEU A 94 -11.47 -3.36 -5.43
C LEU A 94 -11.89 -2.53 -4.22
N SER A 95 -11.00 -1.64 -3.79
CA SER A 95 -11.25 -0.65 -2.74
C SER A 95 -10.98 0.76 -3.26
N TYR A 96 -11.91 1.68 -3.00
CA TYR A 96 -11.81 3.08 -3.43
C TYR A 96 -12.53 3.99 -2.43
N ALA A 97 -12.08 5.24 -2.35
CA ALA A 97 -12.70 6.24 -1.49
C ALA A 97 -13.86 6.93 -2.21
N ALA A 98 -15.09 6.47 -1.99
CA ALA A 98 -16.31 7.04 -2.57
C ALA A 98 -16.71 8.39 -1.92
N SER A 99 -15.82 9.39 -1.97
CA SER A 99 -16.17 10.76 -1.54
C SER A 99 -16.98 11.44 -2.65
N PRO A 100 -18.18 11.99 -2.38
CA PRO A 100 -19.00 12.64 -3.40
C PRO A 100 -18.32 13.89 -4.01
N PHE A 101 -17.37 14.50 -3.29
CA PHE A 101 -16.69 15.73 -3.69
C PHE A 101 -15.30 15.49 -4.31
N ASN A 102 -14.91 14.23 -4.55
CA ASN A 102 -13.65 13.92 -5.20
C ASN A 102 -13.87 13.71 -6.71
N GLU A 103 -13.13 14.49 -7.50
CA GLU A 103 -13.06 14.32 -8.96
C GLU A 103 -12.12 13.18 -9.36
N LEU A 104 -11.15 12.84 -8.48
CA LEU A 104 -10.21 11.76 -8.67
C LEU A 104 -10.41 10.70 -7.60
N ASP A 105 -10.67 9.48 -8.04
CA ASP A 105 -10.78 8.31 -7.20
C ASP A 105 -9.51 7.46 -7.32
N PHE A 106 -8.80 7.30 -6.19
CA PHE A 106 -7.76 6.28 -6.06
C PHE A 106 -8.42 4.93 -5.80
N VAL A 107 -8.07 3.95 -6.63
CA VAL A 107 -8.54 2.58 -6.59
C VAL A 107 -7.35 1.68 -6.33
N ALA A 108 -7.45 0.86 -5.29
CA ALA A 108 -6.56 -0.26 -5.04
C ALA A 108 -7.32 -1.55 -5.30
N GLY A 109 -6.83 -2.36 -6.23
CA GLY A 109 -7.25 -3.75 -6.39
C GLY A 109 -6.26 -4.67 -5.68
N VAL A 110 -6.80 -5.70 -5.05
CA VAL A 110 -6.05 -6.82 -4.47
C VAL A 110 -6.56 -8.11 -5.06
N ASP A 111 -5.65 -9.05 -5.36
CA ASP A 111 -6.00 -10.39 -5.77
C ASP A 111 -6.91 -11.07 -4.73
N GLU A 112 -8.12 -11.45 -5.13
CA GLU A 112 -9.14 -12.02 -4.26
C GLU A 112 -8.71 -13.38 -3.70
N THR A 113 -7.97 -14.18 -4.46
CA THR A 113 -7.47 -15.48 -3.98
C THR A 113 -6.55 -15.29 -2.79
N ARG A 114 -5.68 -14.26 -2.86
CA ARG A 114 -4.77 -13.93 -1.76
C ARG A 114 -5.51 -13.35 -0.56
N LEU A 115 -6.55 -12.55 -0.80
CA LEU A 115 -7.37 -12.02 0.30
C LEU A 115 -8.13 -13.13 1.02
N ARG A 116 -8.73 -14.06 0.28
CA ARG A 116 -9.44 -15.23 0.86
C ARG A 116 -8.50 -16.12 1.65
N ASP A 117 -7.30 -16.39 1.13
CA ASP A 117 -6.27 -17.16 1.85
C ASP A 117 -5.90 -16.50 3.20
N LEU A 118 -5.70 -15.18 3.22
CA LEU A 118 -5.47 -14.44 4.47
C LEU A 118 -6.64 -14.57 5.47
N GLU A 119 -7.87 -14.45 4.97
CA GLU A 119 -9.09 -14.54 5.79
C GLU A 119 -9.29 -15.95 6.36
N GLU A 120 -9.08 -16.98 5.55
CA GLU A 120 -9.21 -18.38 5.94
C GLU A 120 -8.17 -18.77 6.97
N GLN A 121 -6.91 -18.39 6.76
CA GLN A 121 -5.83 -18.69 7.72
C GLN A 121 -6.02 -17.92 9.04
N ALA A 122 -6.44 -16.65 8.99
CA ALA A 122 -6.77 -15.90 10.21
C ALA A 122 -7.94 -16.55 10.97
N ARG A 123 -8.98 -17.00 10.25
CA ARG A 123 -10.12 -17.71 10.84
C ARG A 123 -9.70 -19.04 11.47
N ALA A 124 -8.86 -19.82 10.79
CA ALA A 124 -8.34 -21.09 11.29
C ALA A 124 -7.50 -20.91 12.56
N ALA A 125 -6.79 -19.78 12.68
CA ALA A 125 -6.05 -19.39 13.88
C ALA A 125 -6.93 -18.72 14.97
N GLN A 126 -8.23 -18.56 14.74
CA GLN A 126 -9.17 -17.86 15.63
C GLN A 126 -8.77 -16.41 15.92
N LEU A 127 -8.23 -15.72 14.91
CA LEU A 127 -7.83 -14.32 14.97
C LEU A 127 -8.84 -13.43 14.24
N ALA A 128 -9.02 -12.21 14.74
CA ALA A 128 -9.85 -11.23 14.07
C ALA A 128 -9.01 -10.45 13.04
N LEU A 129 -9.15 -10.76 11.75
CA LEU A 129 -8.58 -9.95 10.67
C LEU A 129 -9.36 -8.63 10.56
N VAL A 130 -8.72 -7.51 10.94
CA VAL A 130 -9.40 -6.20 11.04
C VAL A 130 -9.02 -5.22 9.94
N SER A 131 -7.89 -5.43 9.25
CA SER A 131 -7.56 -4.69 8.05
C SER A 131 -6.56 -5.43 7.20
N VAL A 132 -6.74 -5.37 5.88
CA VAL A 132 -5.70 -5.66 4.89
C VAL A 132 -5.45 -4.38 4.11
N ARG A 133 -4.19 -3.97 4.02
CA ARG A 133 -3.79 -2.75 3.32
C ARG A 133 -2.61 -3.03 2.40
N PRO A 134 -2.60 -2.52 1.17
CA PRO A 134 -1.42 -2.56 0.34
C PRO A 134 -0.23 -1.80 0.97
N HIS A 135 1.00 -2.23 0.67
CA HIS A 135 2.23 -1.70 1.25
C HIS A 135 2.44 -0.22 0.93
N TRP A 136 2.25 0.17 -0.33
CA TRP A 136 2.31 1.59 -0.72
C TRP A 136 1.27 2.44 0.00
N VAL A 137 0.03 1.93 0.13
CA VAL A 137 -1.05 2.65 0.85
C VAL A 137 -0.72 2.83 2.33
N ALA A 138 -0.05 1.86 2.95
CA ALA A 138 0.40 1.98 4.34
C ALA A 138 1.41 3.12 4.52
N TRP A 139 2.37 3.26 3.60
CA TRP A 139 3.34 4.37 3.59
C TRP A 139 2.72 5.70 3.19
N ALA A 140 1.84 5.74 2.19
CA ALA A 140 1.12 6.97 1.83
C ALA A 140 0.33 7.52 3.03
N ARG A 141 -0.26 6.63 3.83
CA ARG A 141 -0.92 7.01 5.09
C ARG A 141 0.06 7.50 6.15
N HIS A 142 1.26 6.91 6.24
CA HIS A 142 2.32 7.35 7.14
C HIS A 142 2.70 8.81 6.88
N PHE A 143 2.95 9.13 5.61
CA PHE A 143 3.42 10.45 5.21
C PHE A 143 2.32 11.50 5.11
N ARG A 144 1.04 11.11 5.22
CA ARG A 144 -0.14 11.97 4.99
C ARG A 144 -0.06 13.34 5.69
N ARG A 145 0.58 13.44 6.86
CA ARG A 145 0.70 14.72 7.59
C ARG A 145 1.80 15.60 6.99
N GLN A 146 2.92 15.03 6.60
CA GLN A 146 4.03 15.71 5.94
C GLN A 146 3.70 16.08 4.49
N THR A 147 2.79 15.34 3.85
CA THR A 147 2.48 15.42 2.42
C THR A 147 1.20 16.17 2.07
N ARG A 148 0.65 16.93 3.01
CA ARG A 148 -0.63 17.63 2.82
C ARG A 148 -0.57 18.76 1.77
N ARG A 149 0.61 19.29 1.50
CA ARG A 149 0.82 20.44 0.62
C ARG A 149 1.94 20.15 -0.37
N GLY A 150 1.84 20.79 -1.54
CA GLY A 150 2.82 20.65 -2.60
C GLY A 150 2.73 19.31 -3.33
N ALA A 151 3.71 19.09 -4.19
CA ALA A 151 3.85 17.90 -5.02
C ALA A 151 5.01 17.04 -4.53
N HIS A 152 4.83 15.72 -4.51
CA HIS A 152 5.88 14.78 -4.15
C HIS A 152 5.56 13.37 -4.65
N TRP A 153 6.61 12.57 -4.79
CA TRP A 153 6.53 11.14 -5.04
C TRP A 153 6.71 10.38 -3.73
N ILE A 154 5.91 9.33 -3.53
CA ILE A 154 6.17 8.31 -2.53
C ILE A 154 6.59 7.05 -3.27
N VAL A 155 7.79 6.57 -2.97
CA VAL A 155 8.41 5.39 -3.58
C VAL A 155 8.63 4.34 -2.50
N VAL A 156 8.16 3.14 -2.74
CA VAL A 156 8.20 2.01 -1.80
C VAL A 156 8.83 0.82 -2.51
N PRO A 157 10.15 0.63 -2.35
CA PRO A 157 10.82 -0.58 -2.77
C PRO A 157 10.39 -1.79 -1.93
N ASP A 158 10.24 -2.90 -2.62
CA ASP A 158 10.17 -4.27 -2.13
C ASP A 158 11.22 -5.09 -2.93
N THR A 159 11.48 -6.35 -2.57
CA THR A 159 12.60 -7.11 -3.15
C THR A 159 12.60 -7.15 -4.67
N GLU A 160 11.46 -7.51 -5.29
CA GLU A 160 11.30 -7.59 -6.75
C GLU A 160 10.31 -6.56 -7.29
N TRP A 161 9.81 -5.67 -6.44
CA TRP A 161 8.72 -4.76 -6.80
C TRP A 161 9.04 -3.34 -6.33
N LEU A 162 8.59 -2.37 -7.11
CA LEU A 162 8.64 -0.97 -6.77
C LEU A 162 7.25 -0.40 -6.91
N SER A 163 6.71 0.10 -5.81
CA SER A 163 5.50 0.90 -5.88
C SER A 163 5.83 2.36 -5.78
N LEU A 164 5.12 3.16 -6.56
CA LEU A 164 5.28 4.60 -6.56
C LEU A 164 3.95 5.27 -6.76
N GLY A 165 3.83 6.48 -6.24
CA GLY A 165 2.72 7.34 -6.57
C GLY A 165 3.05 8.80 -6.39
N TYR A 166 2.47 9.59 -7.28
CA TYR A 166 2.59 11.04 -7.30
C TYR A 166 1.40 11.64 -6.57
N ILE A 167 1.68 12.51 -5.60
CA ILE A 167 0.68 13.13 -4.75
C ILE A 167 0.83 14.64 -4.85
N VAL A 168 -0.29 15.32 -5.06
CA VAL A 168 -0.41 16.77 -5.09
C VAL A 168 -1.43 17.19 -4.06
N ASN A 169 -1.03 18.01 -3.09
CA ASN A 169 -1.89 18.53 -2.02
C ASN A 169 -2.71 17.44 -1.31
N GLY A 170 -2.04 16.33 -0.97
CA GLY A 170 -2.64 15.17 -0.29
C GLY A 170 -3.55 14.30 -1.17
N ARG A 171 -3.64 14.55 -2.48
CA ARG A 171 -4.39 13.75 -3.45
C ARG A 171 -3.45 12.95 -4.34
N CYS A 172 -3.70 11.65 -4.46
CA CYS A 172 -2.95 10.79 -5.37
C CYS A 172 -3.37 11.07 -6.82
N GLN A 173 -2.42 11.50 -7.65
CA GLN A 173 -2.61 11.78 -9.07
C GLN A 173 -2.24 10.57 -9.93
N GLN A 174 -1.24 9.79 -9.48
CA GLN A 174 -0.84 8.54 -10.12
C GLN A 174 -0.35 7.56 -9.07
N ALA A 175 -0.59 6.27 -9.29
CA ALA A 175 0.04 5.21 -8.53
C ALA A 175 0.25 3.98 -9.40
N ARG A 176 1.37 3.29 -9.21
CA ARG A 176 1.77 2.09 -9.94
C ARG A 176 2.54 1.15 -9.02
N ALA A 177 2.39 -0.15 -9.27
CA ALA A 177 3.26 -1.20 -8.75
C ALA A 177 3.95 -1.82 -9.95
N LEU A 178 5.28 -1.82 -9.94
CA LEU A 178 6.13 -2.24 -11.05
C LEU A 178 7.01 -3.40 -10.61
N ARG A 179 7.15 -4.41 -11.44
CA ARG A 179 8.14 -5.47 -11.20
C ARG A 179 9.51 -4.96 -11.60
N LEU A 180 10.48 -5.07 -10.70
CA LEU A 180 11.88 -4.82 -10.97
C LEU A 180 12.43 -6.04 -11.74
N GLY A 181 12.78 -5.86 -13.00
CA GLY A 181 13.41 -6.90 -13.81
C GLY A 181 14.90 -7.11 -13.46
N ALA A 182 15.54 -8.11 -14.07
CA ALA A 182 16.96 -8.41 -13.88
C ALA A 182 17.91 -7.26 -14.29
N HIS A 183 17.45 -6.37 -15.18
CA HIS A 183 18.12 -5.12 -15.51
C HIS A 183 17.35 -3.97 -14.85
N THR A 184 17.66 -3.70 -13.58
CA THR A 184 17.02 -2.62 -12.86
C THR A 184 17.48 -1.29 -13.46
N ALA A 185 16.62 -0.65 -14.26
CA ALA A 185 16.78 0.76 -14.58
C ALA A 185 16.97 1.52 -13.26
N SER A 186 17.81 2.56 -13.25
CA SER A 186 18.03 3.31 -12.02
C SER A 186 16.70 3.86 -11.50
N LEU A 187 16.56 4.05 -10.18
CA LEU A 187 15.35 4.67 -9.62
C LEU A 187 15.07 6.02 -10.30
N THR A 188 16.11 6.74 -10.70
CA THR A 188 16.02 7.99 -11.47
C THR A 188 15.33 7.77 -12.81
N ASP A 189 15.74 6.78 -13.60
CA ASP A 189 15.14 6.49 -14.91
C ASP A 189 13.68 6.05 -14.77
N LEU A 190 13.40 5.22 -13.75
CA LEU A 190 12.04 4.82 -13.42
C LEU A 190 11.19 6.04 -13.10
N LEU A 191 11.64 6.92 -12.20
CA LEU A 191 10.92 8.14 -11.85
C LEU A 191 10.76 9.10 -13.04
N ALA A 192 11.79 9.26 -13.87
CA ALA A 192 11.71 10.08 -15.08
C ALA A 192 10.64 9.56 -16.05
N ARG A 193 10.60 8.25 -16.26
CA ARG A 193 9.54 7.61 -17.06
C ARG A 193 8.17 7.81 -16.45
N GLU A 194 8.02 7.59 -15.14
CA GLU A 194 6.71 7.70 -14.48
C GLU A 194 6.21 9.15 -14.42
N ARG A 195 7.10 10.14 -14.32
CA ARG A 195 6.77 11.56 -14.43
C ARG A 195 6.18 11.92 -15.79
N ALA A 196 6.63 11.27 -16.87
CA ALA A 196 6.10 11.53 -18.21
C ALA A 196 4.64 11.08 -18.39
N PHE A 197 4.10 10.24 -17.50
CA PHE A 197 2.68 9.83 -17.51
C PHE A 197 1.76 10.74 -16.70
N VAL A 198 2.32 11.68 -15.94
CA VAL A 198 1.56 12.64 -15.15
C VAL A 198 1.55 13.98 -15.90
N GLU A 199 0.36 14.44 -16.28
CA GLU A 199 0.17 15.79 -16.81
C GLU A 199 0.55 16.83 -15.75
N ASP A 200 1.31 17.85 -16.14
CA ASP A 200 1.80 18.92 -15.26
C ASP A 200 2.57 18.45 -14.02
N ALA A 201 3.30 17.32 -14.13
CA ALA A 201 4.17 16.86 -13.07
C ALA A 201 5.22 17.92 -12.72
N ASP A 202 5.20 18.40 -11.48
CA ASP A 202 6.24 19.31 -10.97
C ASP A 202 7.62 18.61 -11.04
N PRO A 203 8.56 19.09 -11.87
CA PRO A 203 9.88 18.48 -12.00
C PRO A 203 10.71 18.60 -10.72
N GLY A 204 10.39 19.57 -9.86
CA GLY A 204 10.99 19.79 -8.54
C GLY A 204 10.33 19.01 -7.40
N ALA A 205 9.31 18.19 -7.69
CA ALA A 205 8.61 17.43 -6.67
C ALA A 205 9.56 16.52 -5.87
N ALA A 206 9.53 16.65 -4.54
CA ALA A 206 10.35 15.86 -3.63
C ALA A 206 10.06 14.36 -3.75
N VAL A 207 11.05 13.51 -3.45
CA VAL A 207 10.91 12.04 -3.52
C VAL A 207 11.10 11.44 -2.13
N TRP A 208 10.06 10.82 -1.62
CA TRP A 208 10.04 10.12 -0.33
C TRP A 208 10.27 8.63 -0.58
N LEU A 209 11.32 8.06 0.02
CA LEU A 209 11.66 6.65 -0.15
C LEU A 209 11.37 5.89 1.16
N ALA A 210 10.52 4.87 1.09
CA ALA A 210 9.98 4.23 2.28
C ALA A 210 10.09 2.70 2.20
N GLY A 211 10.53 2.04 3.27
CA GLY A 211 10.81 0.60 3.24
C GLY A 211 12.26 0.32 2.82
N GLY A 212 12.76 -0.84 3.19
CA GLY A 212 14.19 -1.13 3.31
C GLY A 212 14.86 -1.71 2.05
N HIS A 213 16.18 -1.79 2.15
CA HIS A 213 17.21 -2.39 1.26
C HIS A 213 17.69 -1.55 0.07
N MET A 214 16.87 -0.68 -0.54
CA MET A 214 17.38 0.24 -1.56
C MET A 214 17.91 1.54 -0.95
N GLN A 215 19.18 1.84 -1.19
CA GLN A 215 19.75 3.17 -0.94
C GLN A 215 19.28 4.11 -2.06
N ALA A 216 18.72 5.26 -1.70
CA ALA A 216 18.45 6.33 -2.66
C ALA A 216 19.79 6.85 -3.26
N PRO A 217 19.88 7.11 -4.57
CA PRO A 217 21.05 7.79 -5.13
C PRO A 217 21.11 9.24 -4.60
N THR A 218 22.04 9.49 -3.69
CA THR A 218 22.18 10.75 -2.94
C THR A 218 22.53 11.96 -3.81
N SER A 219 23.01 11.77 -5.04
CA SER A 219 23.63 12.81 -5.86
C SER A 219 22.69 13.57 -6.81
N GLN A 220 21.43 13.15 -7.00
CA GLN A 220 20.53 13.78 -8.01
C GLN A 220 19.07 13.96 -7.58
N LEU A 221 18.74 13.73 -6.29
CA LEU A 221 17.39 13.91 -5.78
C LEU A 221 17.29 15.29 -5.14
N GLY A 222 16.73 16.25 -5.88
CA GLY A 222 16.43 17.59 -5.39
C GLY A 222 15.63 17.52 -4.08
N ALA A 223 16.26 17.98 -3.00
CA ALA A 223 15.73 18.24 -1.66
C ALA A 223 14.75 17.18 -1.08
N ALA A 224 15.25 16.47 -0.06
CA ALA A 224 14.50 15.66 0.92
C ALA A 224 14.08 14.25 0.49
N VAL A 225 15.08 13.38 0.24
CA VAL A 225 14.88 11.96 0.51
C VAL A 225 14.79 11.76 2.01
N THR A 226 13.58 11.49 2.50
CA THR A 226 13.40 10.96 3.86
C THR A 226 13.34 9.44 3.75
N GLN A 227 14.41 8.76 4.16
CA GLN A 227 14.41 7.30 4.27
C GLN A 227 13.78 6.90 5.62
N THR A 228 12.78 6.04 5.57
CA THR A 228 12.16 5.45 6.77
C THR A 228 12.26 3.93 6.74
N SER A 229 12.72 3.34 7.84
CA SER A 229 12.87 1.88 7.96
C SER A 229 11.52 1.15 7.89
N PRO A 230 11.47 -0.12 7.42
CA PRO A 230 10.25 -0.93 7.44
C PRO A 230 9.54 -1.00 8.79
N GLU A 231 10.29 -0.91 9.89
CA GLU A 231 9.74 -0.93 11.26
C GLU A 231 8.87 0.31 11.56
N ALA A 232 9.10 1.42 10.85
CA ALA A 232 8.32 2.64 11.00
C ALA A 232 6.89 2.53 10.46
N LEU A 233 6.59 1.55 9.57
CA LEU A 233 5.23 1.26 9.09
C LEU A 233 4.25 0.92 10.21
N TRP A 234 4.75 0.25 11.25
CA TRP A 234 3.91 -0.29 12.31
C TRP A 234 3.65 0.69 13.45
N GLY A 235 4.28 1.88 13.41
CA GLY A 235 4.00 2.97 14.34
C GLY A 235 2.69 3.74 14.13
N ILE A 236 1.79 3.27 13.26
CA ILE A 236 0.70 4.08 12.67
C ILE A 236 -0.69 3.72 13.24
N ALA A 237 -0.77 2.74 14.15
CA ALA A 237 -2.00 2.30 14.79
C ALA A 237 -2.57 3.30 15.84
N GLU A 238 -1.78 4.28 16.30
CA GLU A 238 -2.15 5.23 17.39
C GLU A 238 -2.50 6.65 16.93
N ALA A 239 -2.39 7.00 15.64
CA ALA A 239 -2.73 8.35 15.17
C ALA A 239 -4.24 8.57 14.91
N ARG A 240 -5.10 7.90 15.68
CA ARG A 240 -6.53 8.19 15.84
C ARG A 240 -6.82 8.34 17.33
N ALA A 241 -6.59 9.56 17.82
CA ALA A 241 -7.52 10.25 18.71
C ALA A 241 -8.12 11.39 17.87
#